data_AF-A0A6G8CHY2-F1
#
_entry.id   AF-A0A6G8CHY2-F1
#
_cell.length_a   1.000
_cell.length_b   1.000
_cell.length_c   1.000
_cell.angle_alpha   90.00
_cell.angle_beta   90.00
_cell.angle_gamma   90.00
#
_symmetry.space_group_name_H-M   'P 1'
#
loop_
_entity.id
_entity.type
_entity.pdbx_description
1 polymer ?
#
loop_
_entity_poly.entity_id
_entity_poly.type
_entity_poly.pdbx_seq_one_letter_code
_entity_poly.pdbx_strand_id
1 'polypeptide(L)'
;MSRIDWKVFASLHDGRASYAEKLDKDELKTLHIRDIVLEEGIIALLNRGCRVYLTGNPGDGKTHLIQYLVAHEGFPAATELILDASATHKTHLLHQIEQAQHNSKPALIAINEGPLRALVADLPLADSEALAAQLVGRTSEVEEVALIPLNARPTLGSMFRGALDHLLNKVDFESAPEKVQANIRALREPRVQERLTTLLRLVAQGGVQPTMHQLLGLLAKAALGKTDYYDAFFQLPRTEASPLDRELRALDPADFVHAHHDTHGLWDAPRELGIWLANRMPKLPNPGLSRSEQKRQFRSLKRQFYFENTLGDELLMGLPQDRQSFSELLNQVQTLAPLAATKVWQQLRLLTGAQSADSDIWPLYQTHRYDTDAPATAAVAGALLRADDVTVSVPTLPWPAVDLIEYEPSYLTFTLLAERWRGSDQPVPTLRIDLPVWRELSRVAAGMPAAYASEEVQRRVGAFRSALTTGLPPTADRVWVLNLETGAEEYVRLVQATDGQFTYLFHT
;
A
#
# COMPACT_ATOMS: atom_id res chain seq x y z
N MET A 1 31.13 -17.99 -12.09
CA MET A 1 30.32 -16.78 -12.35
C MET A 1 31.13 -15.58 -11.87
N SER A 2 31.33 -14.58 -12.71
CA SER A 2 31.94 -13.30 -12.28
C SER A 2 31.08 -12.68 -11.19
N ARG A 3 31.69 -12.29 -10.07
CA ARG A 3 31.05 -11.45 -9.07
C ARG A 3 31.15 -10.00 -9.51
N ILE A 4 30.17 -9.19 -9.14
CA ILE A 4 30.14 -7.76 -9.44
C ILE A 4 30.95 -7.03 -8.35
N ASP A 5 31.77 -6.05 -8.73
CA ASP A 5 32.49 -5.20 -7.77
C ASP A 5 31.48 -4.41 -6.93
N TRP A 6 31.65 -4.40 -5.59
CA TRP A 6 30.79 -3.65 -4.68
C TRP A 6 30.67 -2.15 -5.01
N LYS A 7 31.64 -1.55 -5.72
CA LYS A 7 31.57 -0.16 -6.19
C LYS A 7 30.42 0.08 -7.16
N VAL A 8 30.07 -0.92 -7.98
CA VAL A 8 28.90 -0.87 -8.86
C VAL A 8 27.64 -0.78 -8.01
N PHE A 9 27.54 -1.60 -6.96
CA PHE A 9 26.44 -1.55 -5.99
C PHE A 9 26.42 -0.24 -5.19
N ALA A 10 27.58 0.37 -4.93
CA ALA A 10 27.68 1.67 -4.26
C ALA A 10 27.11 2.83 -5.07
N SER A 11 27.10 2.73 -6.40
CA SER A 11 26.46 3.74 -7.25
C SER A 11 24.93 3.82 -7.06
N LEU A 12 24.33 2.82 -6.41
CA LEU A 12 22.90 2.75 -6.08
C LEU A 12 22.54 3.48 -4.78
N HIS A 13 23.53 3.86 -3.96
CA HIS A 13 23.36 4.32 -2.58
C HIS A 13 22.48 5.59 -2.40
N ASP A 14 22.16 6.34 -3.45
CA ASP A 14 21.37 7.58 -3.36
C ASP A 14 20.12 7.59 -4.26
N GLY A 15 19.73 6.47 -4.85
CA GLY A 15 18.50 6.37 -5.66
C GLY A 15 18.43 7.25 -6.90
N ARG A 16 19.52 7.95 -7.26
CA ARG A 16 19.56 8.96 -8.35
C ARG A 16 19.88 8.40 -9.74
N ALA A 17 20.17 7.11 -9.87
CA ALA A 17 20.55 6.50 -11.15
C ALA A 17 19.57 5.41 -11.57
N SER A 18 19.10 5.46 -12.82
CA SER A 18 18.33 4.38 -13.42
C SER A 18 19.24 3.17 -13.62
N TYR A 19 18.85 2.04 -13.03
CA TYR A 19 19.58 0.77 -13.06
C TYR A 19 19.94 0.29 -14.46
N ALA A 20 18.99 0.46 -15.39
CA ALA A 20 19.10 0.00 -16.78
C ALA A 20 20.06 0.84 -17.64
N GLU A 21 20.43 2.05 -17.19
CA GLU A 21 21.28 2.96 -17.96
C GLU A 21 22.77 2.83 -17.64
N LYS A 22 23.12 2.29 -16.46
CA LYS A 22 24.51 2.23 -15.98
C LYS A 22 25.16 0.86 -16.03
N LEU A 23 24.36 -0.20 -16.07
CA LEU A 23 24.85 -1.58 -16.01
C LEU A 23 24.93 -2.17 -17.41
N ASP A 24 25.98 -2.95 -17.67
CA ASP A 24 26.08 -3.70 -18.91
C ASP A 24 25.12 -4.91 -18.94
N LYS A 25 25.00 -5.59 -20.09
CA LYS A 25 24.08 -6.71 -20.26
C LYS A 25 24.38 -7.89 -19.33
N ASP A 26 25.64 -8.13 -18.99
CA ASP A 26 26.06 -9.25 -18.14
C ASP A 26 25.84 -8.92 -16.66
N GLU A 27 26.06 -7.67 -16.26
CA GLU A 27 25.72 -7.15 -14.93
C GLU A 27 24.20 -7.15 -14.70
N LEU A 28 23.42 -6.70 -15.70
CA LEU A 28 21.96 -6.71 -15.66
C LEU A 28 21.39 -8.12 -15.55
N LYS A 29 21.97 -9.09 -16.27
CA LYS A 29 21.61 -10.51 -16.16
C LYS A 29 21.98 -11.08 -14.79
N THR A 30 23.14 -10.68 -14.27
CA THR A 30 23.65 -11.17 -12.99
C THR A 30 22.80 -10.69 -11.82
N LEU A 31 22.23 -9.49 -11.90
CA LEU A 31 21.40 -8.91 -10.86
C LEU A 31 19.89 -9.08 -11.08
N HIS A 32 19.48 -9.81 -12.12
CA HIS A 32 18.08 -10.09 -12.34
C HIS A 32 17.52 -11.07 -11.30
N ILE A 33 16.55 -10.58 -10.53
CA ILE A 33 15.79 -11.36 -9.57
C ILE A 33 14.68 -12.04 -10.35
N ARG A 34 14.80 -13.37 -10.49
CA ARG A 34 13.84 -14.16 -11.23
C ARG A 34 12.50 -14.25 -10.53
N ASP A 35 11.44 -14.07 -11.31
CA ASP A 35 10.06 -14.35 -10.96
C ASP A 35 9.53 -15.34 -12.01
N ILE A 36 9.77 -16.63 -11.76
CA ILE A 36 9.57 -17.71 -12.75
C ILE A 36 8.11 -17.75 -13.22
N VAL A 37 7.15 -17.64 -12.29
CA VAL A 37 5.72 -17.72 -12.59
C VAL A 37 5.30 -16.57 -13.51
N LEU A 38 5.73 -15.35 -13.20
CA LEU A 38 5.46 -14.18 -14.03
C LEU A 38 6.14 -14.28 -15.40
N GLU A 39 7.42 -14.64 -15.44
CA GLU A 39 8.22 -14.73 -16.65
C GLU A 39 7.68 -15.78 -17.62
N GLU A 40 7.52 -17.01 -17.15
CA GLU A 40 7.00 -18.13 -17.95
C GLU A 40 5.54 -17.88 -18.35
N GLY A 41 4.74 -17.28 -17.47
CA GLY A 41 3.36 -16.91 -17.76
C GLY A 41 3.23 -15.87 -18.87
N ILE A 42 4.06 -14.81 -18.86
CA ILE A 42 4.09 -13.82 -19.95
C ILE A 42 4.51 -14.50 -21.26
N ILE A 43 5.52 -15.38 -21.24
CA ILE A 43 5.95 -16.12 -22.43
C ILE A 43 4.83 -17.02 -22.95
N ALA A 44 4.08 -17.70 -22.08
CA ALA A 44 2.94 -18.52 -22.46
C ALA A 44 1.83 -17.69 -23.13
N LEU A 45 1.51 -16.50 -22.58
CA LEU A 45 0.54 -15.58 -23.19
C LEU A 45 1.01 -15.12 -24.58
N LEU A 46 2.27 -14.73 -24.72
CA LEU A 46 2.82 -14.31 -26.02
C LEU A 46 2.82 -15.45 -27.05
N ASN A 47 3.12 -16.69 -26.63
CA ASN A 47 3.05 -17.87 -27.50
C ASN A 47 1.62 -18.19 -27.96
N ARG A 48 0.59 -17.80 -27.19
CA ARG A 48 -0.83 -17.89 -27.60
C ARG A 48 -1.23 -16.77 -28.58
N GLY A 49 -0.35 -15.85 -28.92
CA GLY A 49 -0.65 -14.70 -29.78
C GLY A 49 -1.23 -13.49 -29.04
N CYS A 50 -1.24 -13.49 -27.70
CA CYS A 50 -1.82 -12.41 -26.92
C CYS A 50 -1.02 -11.11 -27.04
N ARG A 51 -1.72 -9.99 -26.86
CA ARG A 51 -1.16 -8.65 -26.65
C ARG A 51 -1.07 -8.40 -25.15
N VAL A 52 0.16 -8.32 -24.64
CA VAL A 52 0.46 -8.20 -23.22
C VAL A 52 0.88 -6.77 -22.90
N TYR A 53 0.09 -6.10 -22.05
CA TYR A 53 0.32 -4.76 -21.54
C TYR A 53 0.96 -4.83 -20.16
N LEU A 54 2.24 -4.44 -20.06
CA LEU A 54 2.94 -4.32 -18.79
C LEU A 54 2.78 -2.91 -18.24
N THR A 55 2.10 -2.78 -17.11
CA THR A 55 1.96 -1.51 -16.38
C THR A 55 2.74 -1.50 -15.07
N GLY A 56 3.04 -0.31 -14.57
CA GLY A 56 3.76 -0.08 -13.32
C GLY A 56 4.33 1.33 -13.26
N ASN A 57 4.84 1.72 -12.11
CA ASN A 57 5.53 2.98 -11.90
C ASN A 57 6.95 2.97 -12.50
N PRO A 58 7.60 4.15 -12.65
CA PRO A 58 9.04 4.21 -12.87
C PRO A 58 9.79 3.47 -11.75
N GLY A 59 10.70 2.56 -12.12
CA GLY A 59 11.48 1.76 -11.17
C GLY A 59 10.92 0.37 -10.85
N ASP A 60 9.75 -0.01 -11.36
CA ASP A 60 9.19 -1.36 -11.18
C ASP A 60 9.85 -2.44 -12.05
N GLY A 61 10.85 -2.08 -12.85
CA GLY A 61 11.63 -3.04 -13.64
C GLY A 61 10.98 -3.49 -14.96
N LYS A 62 9.99 -2.75 -15.50
CA LYS A 62 9.37 -3.04 -16.82
C LYS A 62 10.42 -3.30 -17.92
N THR A 63 11.32 -2.34 -18.13
CA THR A 63 12.38 -2.41 -19.15
C THR A 63 13.31 -3.60 -18.94
N HIS A 64 13.66 -3.86 -17.68
CA HIS A 64 14.56 -4.95 -17.32
C HIS A 64 13.92 -6.33 -17.52
N LEU A 65 12.66 -6.48 -17.12
CA LEU A 65 11.87 -7.69 -17.38
C LEU A 65 11.80 -7.97 -18.89
N ILE A 66 11.53 -6.96 -19.71
CA ILE A 66 11.42 -7.16 -21.17
C ILE A 66 12.76 -7.56 -21.78
N GLN A 67 13.86 -6.91 -21.39
CA GLN A 67 15.20 -7.30 -21.86
C GLN A 67 15.52 -8.76 -21.54
N TYR A 68 15.13 -9.21 -20.34
CA TYR A 68 15.29 -10.60 -19.95
C TYR A 68 14.39 -11.54 -20.77
N LEU A 69 13.10 -11.20 -20.93
CA LEU A 69 12.14 -12.00 -21.71
C LEU A 69 12.63 -12.17 -23.16
N VAL A 70 13.08 -11.11 -23.80
CA VAL A 70 13.60 -11.15 -25.19
C VAL A 70 14.83 -12.05 -25.33
N ALA A 71 15.64 -12.18 -24.27
CA ALA A 71 16.81 -13.07 -24.25
C ALA A 71 16.46 -14.53 -23.89
N HIS A 72 15.20 -14.82 -23.52
CA HIS A 72 14.76 -16.15 -23.14
C HIS A 72 14.54 -17.03 -24.36
N GLU A 73 14.97 -18.30 -24.32
CA GLU A 73 14.92 -19.22 -25.47
C GLU A 73 13.49 -19.48 -25.98
N GLY A 74 12.51 -19.44 -25.07
CA GLY A 74 11.08 -19.62 -25.39
C GLY A 74 10.34 -18.37 -25.88
N PHE A 75 11.02 -17.23 -26.05
CA PHE A 75 10.39 -15.98 -26.46
C PHE A 75 9.99 -16.01 -27.95
N PRO A 76 8.74 -15.67 -28.31
CA PRO A 76 8.32 -15.71 -29.72
C PRO A 76 9.03 -14.63 -30.54
N ALA A 77 9.84 -15.05 -31.52
CA ALA A 77 10.63 -14.12 -32.35
C ALA A 77 9.77 -13.12 -33.16
N ALA A 78 8.49 -13.42 -33.39
CA ALA A 78 7.56 -12.56 -34.11
C ALA A 78 6.86 -11.50 -33.23
N THR A 79 7.15 -11.45 -31.92
CA THR A 79 6.52 -10.50 -31.00
C THR A 79 6.89 -9.05 -31.33
N GLU A 80 5.88 -8.21 -31.49
CA GLU A 80 6.01 -6.76 -31.62
C GLU A 80 6.38 -6.16 -30.25
N LEU A 81 7.52 -5.45 -30.16
CA LEU A 81 7.99 -4.84 -28.91
C LEU A 81 7.72 -3.33 -28.90
N ILE A 82 6.95 -2.85 -27.92
CA ILE A 82 6.65 -1.43 -27.72
C ILE A 82 7.11 -1.01 -26.32
N LEU A 83 8.38 -0.58 -26.19
CA LEU A 83 9.08 -0.48 -24.90
C LEU A 83 8.91 0.86 -24.16
N ASP A 84 8.39 1.89 -24.82
CA ASP A 84 8.15 3.21 -24.23
C ASP A 84 6.92 3.88 -24.85
N ALA A 85 5.76 3.23 -24.67
CA ALA A 85 4.50 3.74 -25.17
C ALA A 85 4.11 5.08 -24.52
N SER A 86 4.68 5.42 -23.34
CA SER A 86 4.42 6.67 -22.64
C SER A 86 5.16 7.87 -23.24
N ALA A 87 6.33 7.65 -23.87
CA ALA A 87 7.09 8.70 -24.57
C ALA A 87 6.79 8.77 -26.09
N THR A 88 6.07 7.78 -26.63
CA THR A 88 5.74 7.70 -28.05
C THR A 88 4.55 8.59 -28.39
N HIS A 89 4.55 9.22 -29.57
CA HIS A 89 3.40 10.00 -30.03
C HIS A 89 2.16 9.11 -30.17
N LYS A 90 1.04 9.52 -29.57
CA LYS A 90 -0.22 8.74 -29.47
C LYS A 90 -0.63 8.08 -30.79
N THR A 91 -0.64 8.82 -31.89
CA THR A 91 -1.06 8.31 -33.20
C THR A 91 -0.18 7.18 -33.73
N HIS A 92 1.13 7.24 -33.46
CA HIS A 92 2.06 6.19 -33.88
C HIS A 92 1.86 4.92 -33.06
N LEU A 93 1.67 5.06 -31.75
CA LEU A 93 1.38 3.95 -30.85
C LEU A 93 0.10 3.20 -31.25
N LEU A 94 -0.99 3.94 -31.49
CA LEU A 94 -2.27 3.35 -31.93
C LEU A 94 -2.10 2.55 -33.23
N HIS A 95 -1.41 3.13 -34.21
CA HIS A 95 -1.14 2.46 -35.48
C HIS A 95 -0.29 1.19 -35.32
N GLN A 96 0.71 1.17 -34.42
CA GLN A 96 1.48 -0.05 -34.14
C GLN A 96 0.63 -1.15 -33.52
N ILE A 97 -0.26 -0.80 -32.59
CA ILE A 97 -1.17 -1.75 -31.94
C ILE A 97 -2.18 -2.31 -32.97
N GLU A 98 -2.76 -1.45 -33.80
CA GLU A 98 -3.65 -1.85 -34.90
C GLU A 98 -2.96 -2.80 -35.88
N GLN A 99 -1.70 -2.50 -36.27
CA GLN A 99 -0.94 -3.37 -37.16
C GLN A 99 -0.61 -4.73 -36.53
N ALA A 100 -0.26 -4.77 -35.24
CA ALA A 100 -0.02 -6.02 -34.55
C ALA A 100 -1.30 -6.89 -34.52
N GLN A 101 -2.46 -6.27 -34.26
CA GLN A 101 -3.74 -6.96 -34.28
C GLN A 101 -4.11 -7.47 -35.69
N HIS A 102 -4.00 -6.62 -36.72
CA HIS A 102 -4.32 -6.99 -38.10
C HIS A 102 -3.44 -8.15 -38.61
N ASN A 103 -2.17 -8.16 -38.21
CA ASN A 103 -1.22 -9.20 -38.60
C ASN A 103 -1.24 -10.43 -37.68
N SER A 104 -2.15 -10.47 -36.68
CA SER A 104 -2.25 -11.52 -35.66
C SER A 104 -0.90 -11.81 -34.99
N LYS A 105 -0.09 -10.77 -34.78
CA LYS A 105 1.20 -10.89 -34.09
C LYS A 105 1.00 -10.68 -32.59
N PRO A 106 1.67 -11.48 -31.74
CA PRO A 106 1.75 -11.15 -30.32
C PRO A 106 2.46 -9.80 -30.15
N ALA A 107 2.08 -9.06 -29.11
CA ALA A 107 2.70 -7.78 -28.80
C ALA A 107 3.03 -7.70 -27.30
N LEU A 108 4.17 -7.10 -26.97
CA LEU A 108 4.58 -6.80 -25.60
C LEU A 108 4.75 -5.29 -25.45
N ILE A 109 3.86 -4.68 -24.66
CA ILE A 109 3.65 -3.24 -24.62
C ILE A 109 3.94 -2.74 -23.21
N ALA A 110 4.94 -1.89 -23.06
CA ALA A 110 5.30 -1.27 -21.78
C ALA A 110 4.71 0.14 -21.70
N ILE A 111 3.82 0.37 -20.76
CA ILE A 111 3.13 1.66 -20.59
C ILE A 111 2.82 1.93 -19.12
N ASN A 112 2.86 3.19 -18.70
CA ASN A 112 2.42 3.54 -17.35
C ASN A 112 0.88 3.56 -17.26
N GLU A 113 0.32 3.28 -16.07
CA GLU A 113 -1.13 3.13 -15.91
C GLU A 113 -1.94 4.39 -16.26
N GLY A 114 -1.46 5.57 -15.85
CA GLY A 114 -2.12 6.85 -16.15
C GLY A 114 -2.26 7.11 -17.65
N PRO A 115 -1.16 7.11 -18.42
CA PRO A 115 -1.20 7.17 -19.88
C PRO A 115 -2.07 6.09 -20.52
N LEU A 116 -2.01 4.84 -20.02
CA LEU A 116 -2.86 3.75 -20.52
C LEU A 116 -4.35 4.08 -20.35
N ARG A 117 -4.79 4.50 -19.16
CA ARG A 117 -6.18 4.89 -18.89
C ARG A 117 -6.69 5.97 -19.86
N ALA A 118 -5.82 6.92 -20.22
CA ALA A 118 -6.17 7.98 -21.17
C ALA A 118 -6.25 7.50 -22.63
N LEU A 119 -5.61 6.38 -22.96
CA LEU A 119 -5.58 5.80 -24.31
C LEU A 119 -6.67 4.76 -24.56
N VAL A 120 -7.21 4.12 -23.50
CA VAL A 120 -8.16 2.99 -23.62
C VAL A 120 -9.27 3.26 -24.63
N ALA A 121 -9.90 4.44 -24.57
CA ALA A 121 -11.03 4.79 -25.44
C ALA A 121 -10.66 4.92 -26.93
N ASP A 122 -9.38 5.10 -27.25
CA ASP A 122 -8.88 5.24 -28.63
C ASP A 122 -8.23 3.96 -29.15
N LEU A 123 -8.09 2.92 -28.31
CA LEU A 123 -7.54 1.63 -28.72
C LEU A 123 -8.54 0.87 -29.61
N PRO A 124 -8.06 -0.11 -30.38
CA PRO A 124 -8.95 -1.03 -31.08
C PRO A 124 -9.98 -1.66 -30.13
N LEU A 125 -11.19 -1.91 -30.63
CA LEU A 125 -12.35 -2.28 -29.79
C LEU A 125 -12.05 -3.40 -28.80
N ALA A 126 -11.42 -4.49 -29.26
CA ALA A 126 -11.06 -5.63 -28.42
C ALA A 126 -10.13 -5.25 -27.26
N ASP A 127 -9.10 -4.44 -27.54
CA ASP A 127 -8.14 -3.96 -26.54
C ASP A 127 -8.80 -2.95 -25.59
N SER A 128 -9.62 -2.03 -26.11
CA SER A 128 -10.39 -1.07 -25.31
C SER A 128 -11.31 -1.79 -24.32
N GLU A 129 -12.12 -2.74 -24.78
CA GLU A 129 -13.05 -3.50 -23.93
C GLU A 129 -12.31 -4.32 -22.87
N ALA A 130 -11.24 -5.01 -23.26
CA ALA A 130 -10.45 -5.82 -22.34
C ALA A 130 -9.78 -4.98 -21.26
N LEU A 131 -9.08 -3.91 -21.66
CA LEU A 131 -8.32 -3.07 -20.75
C LEU A 131 -9.24 -2.24 -19.86
N ALA A 132 -10.38 -1.76 -20.36
CA ALA A 132 -11.38 -1.07 -19.54
C ALA A 132 -11.87 -1.94 -18.38
N ALA A 133 -12.14 -3.24 -18.64
CA ALA A 133 -12.51 -4.20 -17.60
C ALA A 133 -11.35 -4.50 -16.64
N GLN A 134 -10.16 -4.80 -17.17
CA GLN A 134 -9.01 -5.20 -16.38
C GLN A 134 -8.46 -4.07 -15.49
N LEU A 135 -8.49 -2.81 -15.95
CA LEU A 135 -8.06 -1.63 -15.17
C LEU A 135 -8.95 -1.32 -13.96
N VAL A 136 -10.16 -1.88 -13.92
CA VAL A 136 -11.07 -1.83 -12.76
C VAL A 136 -11.12 -3.16 -12.00
N GLY A 137 -10.21 -4.09 -12.29
CA GLY A 137 -10.06 -5.36 -11.58
C GLY A 137 -11.03 -6.46 -12.02
N ARG A 138 -11.68 -6.32 -13.18
CA ARG A 138 -12.59 -7.33 -13.73
C ARG A 138 -11.91 -8.17 -14.82
N THR A 139 -12.14 -9.47 -14.80
CA THR A 139 -11.74 -10.35 -15.91
C THR A 139 -12.54 -10.02 -17.15
N SER A 140 -11.85 -9.88 -18.29
CA SER A 140 -12.48 -9.70 -19.59
C SER A 140 -12.73 -11.04 -20.27
N GLU A 141 -13.73 -11.09 -21.15
CA GLU A 141 -13.97 -12.23 -22.05
C GLU A 141 -12.99 -12.27 -23.24
N VAL A 142 -12.31 -11.16 -23.52
CA VAL A 142 -11.30 -11.06 -24.59
C VAL A 142 -9.97 -11.62 -24.10
N GLU A 143 -9.73 -12.91 -24.34
CA GLU A 143 -8.53 -13.61 -23.87
C GLU A 143 -7.24 -13.20 -24.60
N GLU A 144 -7.33 -12.56 -25.77
CA GLU A 144 -6.17 -12.13 -26.55
C GLU A 144 -5.46 -10.91 -25.96
N VAL A 145 -6.01 -10.28 -24.91
CA VAL A 145 -5.47 -9.06 -24.30
C VAL A 145 -5.26 -9.28 -22.81
N ALA A 146 -4.03 -9.07 -22.35
CA ALA A 146 -3.63 -9.27 -20.96
C ALA A 146 -2.98 -8.02 -20.38
N LEU A 147 -3.51 -7.51 -19.27
CA LEU A 147 -2.92 -6.44 -18.47
C LEU A 147 -2.18 -7.03 -17.27
N ILE A 148 -0.87 -6.77 -17.17
CA ILE A 148 -0.02 -7.25 -16.08
C ILE A 148 0.49 -6.03 -15.28
N PRO A 149 -0.10 -5.75 -14.10
CA PRO A 149 0.31 -4.64 -13.25
C PRO A 149 1.50 -5.01 -12.36
N LEU A 150 2.71 -4.67 -12.82
CA LEU A 150 3.95 -4.96 -12.11
C LEU A 150 4.07 -4.23 -10.76
N ASN A 151 3.35 -3.12 -10.59
CA ASN A 151 3.24 -2.39 -9.32
C ASN A 151 2.45 -3.16 -8.25
N ALA A 152 1.63 -4.13 -8.65
CA ALA A 152 0.87 -4.97 -7.72
C ALA A 152 1.70 -6.12 -7.12
N ARG A 153 2.94 -6.32 -7.59
CA ARG A 153 3.81 -7.39 -7.14
C ARG A 153 4.33 -7.14 -5.72
N PRO A 154 4.44 -8.18 -4.87
CA PRO A 154 4.95 -8.03 -3.52
C PRO A 154 6.47 -7.93 -3.55
N THR A 155 6.98 -6.71 -3.69
CA THR A 155 8.43 -6.42 -3.67
C THR A 155 9.10 -6.82 -2.36
N LEU A 156 8.34 -6.84 -1.27
CA LEU A 156 8.81 -7.12 0.09
C LEU A 156 8.70 -8.60 0.50
N GLY A 157 8.41 -9.49 -0.46
CA GLY A 157 8.35 -10.94 -0.27
C GLY A 157 9.50 -11.69 -0.94
N SER A 158 9.17 -12.56 -1.90
CA SER A 158 10.13 -13.37 -2.66
C SER A 158 11.19 -12.51 -3.38
N MET A 159 10.77 -11.38 -3.97
CA MET A 159 11.69 -10.44 -4.64
C MET A 159 12.73 -9.84 -3.69
N PHE A 160 12.36 -9.53 -2.45
CA PHE A 160 13.31 -9.07 -1.43
C PHE A 160 14.35 -10.13 -1.08
N ARG A 161 13.93 -11.38 -0.89
CA ARG A 161 14.86 -12.48 -0.62
C ARG A 161 15.82 -12.68 -1.79
N GLY A 162 15.32 -12.60 -3.02
CA GLY A 162 16.15 -12.59 -4.22
C GLY A 162 17.16 -11.44 -4.20
N ALA A 163 16.70 -10.20 -3.99
CA ALA A 163 17.57 -9.02 -3.93
C ALA A 163 18.67 -9.16 -2.86
N LEU A 164 18.31 -9.67 -1.69
CA LEU A 164 19.25 -9.93 -0.61
C LEU A 164 20.25 -11.03 -0.97
N ASP A 165 19.81 -12.11 -1.60
CA ASP A 165 20.70 -13.16 -2.09
C ASP A 165 21.70 -12.63 -3.13
N HIS A 166 21.23 -11.83 -4.09
CA HIS A 166 22.11 -11.18 -5.06
C HIS A 166 23.16 -10.30 -4.39
N LEU A 167 22.74 -9.46 -3.44
CA LEU A 167 23.65 -8.64 -2.65
C LEU A 167 24.70 -9.53 -1.95
N LEU A 168 24.27 -10.56 -1.24
CA LEU A 168 25.17 -11.33 -0.39
C LEU A 168 26.07 -12.26 -1.21
N ASN A 169 25.61 -12.84 -2.31
CA ASN A 169 26.31 -13.94 -2.97
C ASN A 169 26.88 -13.59 -4.35
N LYS A 170 26.39 -12.51 -4.99
CA LYS A 170 26.85 -12.10 -6.32
C LYS A 170 27.69 -10.83 -6.36
N VAL A 171 27.78 -10.11 -5.24
CA VAL A 171 28.67 -8.95 -5.09
C VAL A 171 29.93 -9.36 -4.32
N ASP A 172 31.08 -8.90 -4.78
CA ASP A 172 32.36 -9.09 -4.11
C ASP A 172 32.68 -7.92 -3.17
N PHE A 173 32.79 -8.23 -1.87
CA PHE A 173 33.08 -7.29 -0.80
C PHE A 173 34.48 -7.45 -0.19
N GLU A 174 35.34 -8.33 -0.72
CA GLU A 174 36.65 -8.61 -0.12
C GLU A 174 37.54 -7.35 -0.02
N SER A 175 37.44 -6.46 -1.01
CA SER A 175 38.16 -5.19 -1.05
C SER A 175 37.44 -4.02 -0.35
N ALA A 176 36.25 -4.25 0.21
CA ALA A 176 35.45 -3.19 0.84
C ALA A 176 36.01 -2.82 2.23
N PRO A 177 35.71 -1.61 2.76
CA PRO A 177 36.10 -1.23 4.11
C PRO A 177 35.61 -2.21 5.18
N GLU A 178 36.36 -2.37 6.28
CA GLU A 178 36.05 -3.34 7.35
C GLU A 178 34.62 -3.22 7.88
N LYS A 179 34.10 -1.98 7.99
CA LYS A 179 32.73 -1.73 8.42
C LYS A 179 31.69 -2.30 7.46
N VAL A 180 31.91 -2.17 6.15
CA VAL A 180 31.05 -2.74 5.10
C VAL A 180 31.09 -4.26 5.19
N GLN A 181 32.28 -4.84 5.32
CA GLN A 181 32.42 -6.29 5.50
C GLN A 181 31.73 -6.80 6.76
N ALA A 182 31.76 -6.04 7.86
CA ALA A 182 31.07 -6.37 9.10
C ALA A 182 29.54 -6.30 8.97
N ASN A 183 29.02 -5.31 8.23
CA ASN A 183 27.60 -5.20 7.91
C ASN A 183 27.14 -6.37 7.02
N ILE A 184 27.90 -6.71 5.98
CA ILE A 184 27.61 -7.87 5.11
C ILE A 184 27.62 -9.17 5.91
N ARG A 185 28.61 -9.38 6.79
CA ARG A 185 28.64 -10.54 7.69
C ARG A 185 27.39 -10.64 8.57
N ALA A 186 26.93 -9.52 9.14
CA ALA A 186 25.70 -9.51 9.93
C ALA A 186 24.45 -9.77 9.08
N LEU A 187 24.35 -9.20 7.88
CA LEU A 187 23.23 -9.43 6.96
C LEU A 187 23.16 -10.87 6.43
N ARG A 188 24.26 -11.65 6.49
CA ARG A 188 24.25 -13.09 6.19
C ARG A 188 23.62 -13.94 7.29
N GLU A 189 23.47 -13.41 8.51
CA GLU A 189 22.93 -14.19 9.62
C GLU A 189 21.43 -14.46 9.41
N PRO A 190 20.97 -15.73 9.47
CA PRO A 190 19.58 -16.08 9.20
C PRO A 190 18.58 -15.29 10.04
N ARG A 191 18.90 -15.08 11.33
CA ARG A 191 18.08 -14.28 12.25
C ARG A 191 17.90 -12.84 11.76
N VAL A 192 18.99 -12.21 11.31
CA VAL A 192 18.94 -10.81 10.81
C VAL A 192 18.06 -10.73 9.56
N GLN A 193 18.18 -11.70 8.65
CA GLN A 193 17.35 -11.77 7.45
C GLN A 193 15.86 -11.97 7.77
N GLU A 194 15.55 -12.82 8.74
CA GLU A 194 14.18 -13.06 9.20
C GLU A 194 13.57 -11.82 9.86
N ARG A 195 14.34 -11.13 10.72
CA ARG A 195 13.92 -9.86 11.35
C ARG A 195 13.71 -8.77 10.30
N LEU A 196 14.59 -8.65 9.31
CA LEU A 196 14.42 -7.71 8.21
C LEU A 196 13.19 -8.04 7.35
N THR A 197 12.95 -9.32 7.05
CA THR A 197 11.74 -9.76 6.35
C THR A 197 10.48 -9.39 7.14
N THR A 198 10.47 -9.63 8.45
CA THR A 198 9.35 -9.25 9.33
C THR A 198 9.10 -7.75 9.30
N LEU A 199 10.14 -6.93 9.43
CA LEU A 199 10.02 -5.47 9.38
C LEU A 199 9.46 -4.99 8.04
N LEU A 200 9.93 -5.55 6.92
CA LEU A 200 9.44 -5.20 5.59
C LEU A 200 8.01 -5.68 5.34
N ARG A 201 7.60 -6.83 5.89
CA ARG A 201 6.19 -7.25 5.88
C ARG A 201 5.31 -6.24 6.62
N LEU A 202 5.76 -5.72 7.77
CA LEU A 202 5.03 -4.66 8.48
C LEU A 202 4.92 -3.37 7.66
N VAL A 203 5.95 -3.02 6.89
CA VAL A 203 5.89 -1.89 5.93
C VAL A 203 4.85 -2.16 4.84
N ALA A 204 4.82 -3.36 4.26
CA ALA A 204 3.84 -3.75 3.24
C ALA A 204 2.40 -3.67 3.77
N GLN A 205 2.16 -4.13 5.00
CA GLN A 205 0.88 -3.99 5.70
C GLN A 205 0.47 -2.53 5.94
N GLY A 206 1.45 -1.61 5.96
CA GLY A 206 1.20 -0.15 5.95
C GLY A 206 0.66 0.39 4.63
N GLY A 207 0.55 -0.45 3.60
CA GLY A 207 0.13 -0.08 2.26
C GLY A 207 1.24 0.49 1.40
N VAL A 208 2.51 0.35 1.82
CA VAL A 208 3.67 0.75 1.03
C VAL A 208 4.18 -0.44 0.23
N GLN A 209 4.08 -0.33 -1.09
CA GLN A 209 4.72 -1.24 -2.05
C GLN A 209 5.91 -0.50 -2.67
N PRO A 210 7.15 -0.70 -2.17
CA PRO A 210 8.30 -0.03 -2.74
C PRO A 210 8.63 -0.60 -4.11
N THR A 211 9.14 0.26 -4.99
CA THR A 211 9.72 -0.19 -6.26
C THR A 211 10.97 -1.04 -6.02
N MET A 212 11.36 -1.89 -6.98
CA MET A 212 12.62 -2.64 -6.89
C MET A 212 13.83 -1.71 -6.69
N HIS A 213 13.81 -0.54 -7.33
CA HIS A 213 14.84 0.48 -7.17
C HIS A 213 14.97 0.97 -5.72
N GLN A 214 13.86 1.25 -5.06
CA GLN A 214 13.85 1.68 -3.65
C GLN A 214 14.35 0.56 -2.72
N LEU A 215 14.00 -0.69 -3.00
CA LEU A 215 14.45 -1.85 -2.24
C LEU A 215 15.96 -2.05 -2.32
N LEU A 216 16.52 -1.99 -3.53
CA LEU A 216 17.97 -2.09 -3.75
C LEU A 216 18.71 -0.91 -3.13
N GLY A 217 18.17 0.31 -3.24
CA GLY A 217 18.71 1.48 -2.56
C GLY A 217 18.77 1.32 -1.04
N LEU A 218 17.72 0.76 -0.44
CA LEU A 218 17.67 0.45 0.99
C LEU A 218 18.76 -0.57 1.39
N LEU A 219 18.90 -1.65 0.62
CA LEU A 219 19.91 -2.69 0.85
C LEU A 219 21.35 -2.15 0.67
N ALA A 220 21.59 -1.34 -0.36
CA ALA A 220 22.85 -0.65 -0.59
C ALA A 220 23.22 0.27 0.57
N LYS A 221 22.26 1.05 1.06
CA LYS A 221 22.45 1.91 2.23
C LYS A 221 22.83 1.11 3.49
N ALA A 222 22.16 -0.01 3.74
CA ALA A 222 22.43 -0.84 4.90
C ALA A 222 23.80 -1.54 4.82
N ALA A 223 24.17 -2.04 3.65
CA ALA A 223 25.45 -2.70 3.43
C ALA A 223 26.63 -1.71 3.50
N LEU A 224 26.52 -0.59 2.79
CA LEU A 224 27.63 0.33 2.51
C LEU A 224 27.73 1.50 3.49
N GLY A 225 26.76 1.63 4.40
CA GLY A 225 26.71 2.70 5.38
C GLY A 225 27.95 2.78 6.27
N LYS A 226 28.29 4.01 6.69
CA LYS A 226 29.40 4.26 7.65
C LYS A 226 29.06 3.80 9.07
N THR A 227 27.78 3.55 9.34
CA THR A 227 27.25 3.06 10.62
C THR A 227 26.90 1.57 10.52
N ASP A 228 26.48 0.96 11.63
CA ASP A 228 25.96 -0.40 11.59
C ASP A 228 24.71 -0.47 10.69
N TYR A 229 24.53 -1.58 9.98
CA TYR A 229 23.44 -1.75 8.99
C TYR A 229 22.06 -1.41 9.57
N TYR A 230 21.80 -1.79 10.83
CA TYR A 230 20.55 -1.51 11.51
C TYR A 230 20.36 -0.02 11.78
N ASP A 231 21.42 0.75 12.01
CA ASP A 231 21.35 2.19 12.14
C ASP A 231 21.16 2.86 10.78
N ALA A 232 21.83 2.33 9.74
CA ALA A 232 21.72 2.83 8.38
C ALA A 232 20.29 2.73 7.83
N PHE A 233 19.51 1.70 8.19
CA PHE A 233 18.09 1.60 7.83
C PHE A 233 17.28 2.82 8.32
N PHE A 234 17.48 3.28 9.55
CA PHE A 234 16.62 4.30 10.18
C PHE A 234 17.23 5.71 10.21
N GLN A 235 18.53 5.86 9.97
CA GLN A 235 19.19 7.16 9.82
C GLN A 235 18.88 7.73 8.42
N LEU A 236 17.68 8.29 8.27
CA LEU A 236 17.18 8.84 7.01
C LEU A 236 17.26 10.37 7.02
N PRO A 237 17.74 11.03 5.95
CA PRO A 237 17.66 12.48 5.81
C PRO A 237 16.23 12.98 6.04
N ARG A 238 16.10 14.17 6.64
CA ARG A 238 14.78 14.76 6.94
C ARG A 238 14.05 15.29 5.69
N THR A 239 14.77 15.51 4.59
CA THR A 239 14.26 16.07 3.35
C THR A 239 13.97 14.96 2.34
N GLU A 240 12.74 14.95 1.81
CA GLU A 240 12.23 14.02 0.76
C GLU A 240 12.35 12.52 1.09
N ALA A 241 11.92 12.13 2.29
CA ALA A 241 11.79 10.70 2.63
C ALA A 241 10.73 10.03 1.74
N SER A 242 11.11 8.96 1.04
CA SER A 242 10.18 8.14 0.26
C SER A 242 9.09 7.53 1.16
N PRO A 243 7.95 7.05 0.60
CA PRO A 243 6.94 6.33 1.40
C PRO A 243 7.53 5.16 2.20
N LEU A 244 8.49 4.43 1.61
CA LEU A 244 9.25 3.36 2.27
C LEU A 244 10.02 3.89 3.49
N ASP A 245 10.75 4.99 3.32
CA ASP A 245 11.54 5.61 4.40
C ASP A 245 10.66 6.10 5.56
N ARG A 246 9.48 6.63 5.24
CA ARG A 246 8.52 7.10 6.23
C ARG A 246 7.97 5.95 7.06
N GLU A 247 7.52 4.87 6.42
CA GLU A 247 6.99 3.70 7.13
C GLU A 247 8.08 2.97 7.91
N LEU A 248 9.29 2.82 7.36
CA LEU A 248 10.41 2.25 8.11
C LEU A 248 10.73 3.08 9.35
N ARG A 249 10.72 4.41 9.26
CA ARG A 249 10.93 5.29 10.41
C ARG A 249 9.82 5.15 11.46
N ALA A 250 8.57 4.97 11.04
CA ALA A 250 7.45 4.73 11.95
C ALA A 250 7.54 3.36 12.64
N LEU A 251 8.32 2.44 12.08
CA LEU A 251 8.56 1.09 12.59
C LEU A 251 9.98 0.92 13.17
N ASP A 252 10.65 2.01 13.53
CA ASP A 252 11.98 1.96 14.16
C ASP A 252 11.89 1.22 15.51
N PRO A 253 12.56 0.06 15.68
CA PRO A 253 12.52 -0.70 16.93
C PRO A 253 12.99 0.11 18.14
N ALA A 254 13.77 1.17 17.92
CA ALA A 254 14.18 2.09 18.97
C ALA A 254 13.01 2.85 19.62
N ASP A 255 11.87 2.97 18.94
CA ASP A 255 10.68 3.71 19.40
C ASP A 255 9.62 2.81 20.07
N PHE A 256 9.74 1.49 19.99
CA PHE A 256 8.81 0.56 20.66
C PHE A 256 9.16 0.40 22.12
N VAL A 257 8.25 0.74 23.03
CA VAL A 257 8.51 0.67 24.47
C VAL A 257 8.30 -0.75 24.96
N HIS A 258 9.30 -1.30 25.66
CA HIS A 258 9.15 -2.55 26.39
C HIS A 258 9.76 -2.38 27.77
N ALA A 259 8.93 -2.08 28.77
CA ALA A 259 9.38 -1.59 30.09
C ALA A 259 10.51 -2.43 30.70
N HIS A 260 10.36 -3.76 30.74
CA HIS A 260 11.35 -4.65 31.34
C HIS A 260 12.69 -4.66 30.59
N HIS A 261 12.67 -4.92 29.27
CA HIS A 261 13.85 -4.85 28.41
C HIS A 261 14.52 -3.48 28.39
N ASP A 262 13.75 -2.39 28.40
CA ASP A 262 14.31 -1.05 28.32
C ASP A 262 15.08 -0.65 29.58
N THR A 263 14.57 -1.00 30.78
CA THR A 263 15.21 -0.63 32.05
C THR A 263 16.20 -1.68 32.52
N HIS A 264 15.76 -2.90 32.77
CA HIS A 264 16.58 -3.91 33.45
C HIS A 264 17.47 -4.71 32.50
N GLY A 265 17.04 -4.85 31.24
CA GLY A 265 17.79 -5.56 30.22
C GLY A 265 18.86 -4.69 29.57
N LEU A 266 18.43 -3.80 28.67
CA LEU A 266 19.30 -3.06 27.77
C LEU A 266 20.05 -1.90 28.43
N TRP A 267 19.46 -1.25 29.44
CA TRP A 267 20.10 -0.13 30.12
C TRP A 267 21.10 -0.60 31.19
N ASP A 268 20.68 -1.53 32.06
CA ASP A 268 21.52 -2.01 33.17
C ASP A 268 22.52 -3.11 32.76
N ALA A 269 22.07 -4.14 32.04
CA ALA A 269 22.87 -5.35 31.79
C ALA A 269 22.68 -5.95 30.37
N PRO A 270 22.94 -5.20 29.27
CA PRO A 270 22.57 -5.60 27.92
C PRO A 270 23.23 -6.91 27.45
N ARG A 271 24.41 -7.26 28.00
CA ARG A 271 25.14 -8.49 27.63
C ARG A 271 24.54 -9.76 28.24
N GLU A 272 23.76 -9.63 29.30
CA GLU A 272 23.10 -10.74 30.00
C GLU A 272 21.70 -11.01 29.44
N LEU A 273 21.14 -10.06 28.70
CA LEU A 273 19.83 -10.18 28.09
C LEU A 273 19.88 -11.06 26.84
N GLY A 274 19.34 -12.29 26.93
CA GLY A 274 19.21 -13.22 25.81
C GLY A 274 20.55 -13.63 25.18
N ILE A 275 20.50 -14.20 23.97
CA ILE A 275 21.70 -14.66 23.25
C ILE A 275 21.95 -13.77 22.02
N TRP A 276 23.07 -13.07 22.04
CA TRP A 276 23.57 -12.24 20.95
C TRP A 276 24.31 -13.06 19.88
N LEU A 277 24.51 -12.48 18.70
CA LEU A 277 25.39 -13.05 17.69
C LEU A 277 26.84 -13.13 18.21
N ALA A 278 27.50 -14.27 17.98
CA ALA A 278 28.78 -14.63 18.61
C ALA A 278 29.90 -13.57 18.46
N ASN A 279 29.93 -12.82 17.37
CA ASN A 279 30.96 -11.81 17.07
C ASN A 279 30.44 -10.37 17.15
N ARG A 280 29.24 -10.14 17.72
CA ARG A 280 28.60 -8.82 17.76
C ARG A 280 27.94 -8.56 19.12
N MET A 281 28.75 -8.56 20.17
CA MET A 281 28.29 -8.18 21.50
C MET A 281 27.83 -6.72 21.53
N PRO A 282 26.80 -6.39 22.33
CA PRO A 282 26.30 -5.04 22.42
C PRO A 282 27.35 -4.10 23.02
N LYS A 283 27.41 -2.89 22.46
CA LYS A 283 28.16 -1.79 23.05
C LYS A 283 27.42 -1.30 24.29
N LEU A 284 28.12 -1.24 25.42
CA LEU A 284 27.54 -0.76 26.67
C LEU A 284 27.28 0.75 26.57
N PRO A 285 26.14 1.26 27.06
CA PRO A 285 25.91 2.70 27.18
C PRO A 285 27.04 3.35 27.98
N ASN A 286 27.62 4.44 27.46
CA ASN A 286 28.68 5.16 28.16
C ASN A 286 28.09 6.34 28.98
N PRO A 287 28.10 6.27 30.32
CA PRO A 287 27.53 7.32 31.17
C PRO A 287 28.31 8.64 31.11
N GLY A 288 29.56 8.63 30.61
CA GLY A 288 30.38 9.83 30.44
C GLY A 288 30.03 10.69 29.22
N LEU A 289 29.11 10.24 28.35
CA LEU A 289 28.69 10.99 27.16
C LEU A 289 27.58 12.00 27.48
N SER A 290 27.36 12.96 26.59
CA SER A 290 26.22 13.88 26.70
C SER A 290 24.88 13.13 26.64
N ARG A 291 23.82 13.69 27.23
CA ARG A 291 22.48 13.06 27.24
C ARG A 291 21.96 12.74 25.84
N SER A 292 22.28 13.58 24.85
CA SER A 292 21.90 13.37 23.44
C SER A 292 22.65 12.18 22.84
N GLU A 293 23.92 12.01 23.15
CA GLU A 293 24.74 10.86 22.73
C GLU A 293 24.32 9.57 23.40
N GLN A 294 24.03 9.60 24.71
CA GLN A 294 23.49 8.44 25.43
C GLN A 294 22.18 7.97 24.80
N LYS A 295 21.26 8.92 24.47
CA LYS A 295 20.02 8.59 23.76
C LYS A 295 20.31 7.97 22.39
N ARG A 296 21.28 8.48 21.63
CA ARG A 296 21.67 7.88 20.33
C ARG A 296 22.22 6.47 20.49
N GLN A 297 23.08 6.23 21.48
CA GLN A 297 23.63 4.90 21.76
C GLN A 297 22.54 3.92 22.17
N PHE A 298 21.61 4.34 23.04
CA PHE A 298 20.52 3.46 23.48
C PHE A 298 19.58 3.10 22.32
N ARG A 299 19.24 4.06 21.44
CA ARG A 299 18.47 3.76 20.21
C ARG A 299 19.18 2.74 19.31
N SER A 300 20.49 2.91 19.12
CA SER A 300 21.33 1.98 18.35
C SER A 300 21.33 0.59 18.99
N LEU A 301 21.44 0.51 20.31
CA LEU A 301 21.38 -0.75 21.08
C LEU A 301 20.02 -1.45 20.96
N LYS A 302 18.90 -0.72 21.01
CA LYS A 302 17.57 -1.30 20.78
C LYS A 302 17.40 -1.87 19.38
N ARG A 303 17.91 -1.16 18.36
CA ARG A 303 17.93 -1.67 16.98
C ARG A 303 18.78 -2.93 16.88
N GLN A 304 19.96 -2.93 17.48
CA GLN A 304 20.82 -4.12 17.55
C GLN A 304 20.10 -5.30 18.24
N PHE A 305 19.42 -5.03 19.36
CA PHE A 305 18.65 -6.04 20.08
C PHE A 305 17.57 -6.68 19.21
N TYR A 306 16.81 -5.88 18.47
CA TYR A 306 15.79 -6.38 17.53
C TYR A 306 16.37 -7.37 16.50
N PHE A 307 17.47 -7.00 15.85
CA PHE A 307 18.03 -7.80 14.75
C PHE A 307 18.91 -8.97 15.22
N GLU A 308 19.70 -8.78 16.28
CA GLU A 308 20.81 -9.67 16.61
C GLU A 308 20.55 -10.53 17.86
N ASN A 309 19.57 -10.20 18.70
CA ASN A 309 19.25 -10.95 19.92
C ASN A 309 18.11 -11.97 19.70
N THR A 310 18.15 -13.09 20.45
CA THR A 310 17.07 -14.09 20.44
C THR A 310 15.72 -13.53 20.86
N LEU A 311 15.69 -12.58 21.79
CA LEU A 311 14.46 -11.97 22.34
C LEU A 311 14.04 -10.70 21.58
N GLY A 312 14.64 -10.43 20.42
CA GLY A 312 14.42 -9.18 19.69
C GLY A 312 12.98 -8.97 19.19
N ASP A 313 12.22 -10.03 18.91
CA ASP A 313 10.79 -9.97 18.54
C ASP A 313 9.92 -9.41 19.64
N GLU A 314 10.32 -9.56 20.89
CA GLU A 314 9.52 -9.07 22.01
C GLU A 314 9.30 -7.55 21.93
N LEU A 315 10.18 -6.82 21.24
CA LEU A 315 9.94 -5.39 20.94
C LEU A 315 8.71 -5.16 20.06
N LEU A 316 8.34 -6.11 19.19
CA LEU A 316 7.16 -6.01 18.34
C LEU A 316 5.86 -6.13 19.14
N MET A 317 5.88 -6.64 20.38
CA MET A 317 4.72 -6.59 21.27
C MET A 317 4.30 -5.15 21.61
N GLY A 318 5.22 -4.19 21.45
CA GLY A 318 4.92 -2.76 21.58
C GLY A 318 4.23 -2.14 20.36
N LEU A 319 4.01 -2.89 19.28
CA LEU A 319 3.29 -2.39 18.11
C LEU A 319 1.81 -2.16 18.45
N PRO A 320 1.19 -1.10 17.92
CA PRO A 320 -0.25 -0.93 18.05
C PRO A 320 -1.01 -2.11 17.41
N GLN A 321 -2.06 -2.59 18.08
CA GLN A 321 -2.89 -3.71 17.62
C GLN A 321 -3.68 -3.41 16.34
N ASP A 322 -3.75 -2.14 15.94
CA ASP A 322 -4.48 -1.66 14.77
C ASP A 322 -4.02 -2.36 13.47
N ARG A 323 -2.71 -2.61 13.30
CA ARG A 323 -2.12 -3.33 12.15
C ARG A 323 -2.64 -4.76 12.03
N GLN A 324 -2.59 -5.50 13.13
CA GLN A 324 -3.08 -6.87 13.17
C GLN A 324 -4.59 -6.91 12.89
N SER A 325 -5.34 -6.02 13.56
CA SER A 325 -6.79 -5.93 13.38
C SER A 325 -7.22 -5.57 11.95
N PHE A 326 -6.38 -4.81 11.23
CA PHE A 326 -6.61 -4.45 9.83
C PHE A 326 -6.30 -5.63 8.89
N SER A 327 -5.19 -6.33 9.12
CA SER A 327 -4.88 -7.55 8.36
C SER A 327 -6.00 -8.60 8.50
N GLU A 328 -6.51 -8.78 9.72
CA GLU A 328 -7.66 -9.65 9.98
C GLU A 328 -8.91 -9.17 9.25
N LEU A 329 -9.16 -7.86 9.21
CA LEU A 329 -10.29 -7.28 8.48
C LEU A 329 -10.20 -7.56 6.97
N LEU A 330 -9.03 -7.39 6.35
CA LEU A 330 -8.85 -7.67 4.92
C LEU A 330 -9.14 -9.15 4.59
N ASN A 331 -8.66 -10.07 5.42
CA ASN A 331 -8.96 -11.51 5.29
C ASN A 331 -10.45 -11.82 5.51
N GLN A 332 -11.08 -11.13 6.47
CA GLN A 332 -12.52 -11.26 6.71
C GLN A 332 -13.36 -10.77 5.53
N VAL A 333 -12.95 -9.72 4.80
CA VAL A 333 -13.67 -9.29 3.59
C VAL A 333 -13.71 -10.40 2.54
N GLN A 334 -12.64 -11.19 2.41
CA GLN A 334 -12.56 -12.29 1.44
C GLN A 334 -13.35 -13.54 1.86
N THR A 335 -13.45 -13.80 3.17
CA THR A 335 -14.03 -15.04 3.70
C THR A 335 -15.45 -14.88 4.28
N LEU A 336 -15.74 -13.72 4.87
CA LEU A 336 -16.97 -13.38 5.61
C LEU A 336 -17.33 -11.90 5.41
N ALA A 337 -17.52 -11.48 4.15
CA ALA A 337 -17.77 -10.08 3.79
C ALA A 337 -18.87 -9.35 4.60
N PRO A 338 -20.02 -9.96 4.94
CA PRO A 338 -21.05 -9.29 5.74
C PRO A 338 -20.56 -8.87 7.13
N LEU A 339 -19.78 -9.72 7.80
CA LEU A 339 -19.24 -9.42 9.13
C LEU A 339 -18.24 -8.25 9.05
N ALA A 340 -17.39 -8.25 8.03
CA ALA A 340 -16.46 -7.14 7.78
C ALA A 340 -17.20 -5.84 7.48
N ALA A 341 -18.29 -5.89 6.70
CA ALA A 341 -19.13 -4.74 6.38
C ALA A 341 -19.73 -4.12 7.65
N THR A 342 -20.31 -4.93 8.54
CA THR A 342 -20.86 -4.47 9.82
C THR A 342 -19.80 -3.80 10.69
N LYS A 343 -18.59 -4.37 10.76
CA LYS A 343 -17.49 -3.79 11.54
C LYS A 343 -17.07 -2.42 11.00
N VAL A 344 -16.89 -2.30 9.68
CA VAL A 344 -16.55 -1.03 9.01
C VAL A 344 -17.66 0.00 9.19
N TRP A 345 -18.92 -0.41 9.00
CA TRP A 345 -20.12 0.40 9.19
C TRP A 345 -20.14 1.05 10.58
N GLN A 346 -19.98 0.24 11.63
CA GLN A 346 -20.00 0.71 13.02
C GLN A 346 -18.91 1.74 13.30
N GLN A 347 -17.66 1.50 12.88
CA GLN A 347 -16.58 2.44 13.15
C GLN A 347 -16.71 3.75 12.36
N LEU A 348 -17.19 3.70 11.11
CA LEU A 348 -17.46 4.88 10.30
C LEU A 348 -18.56 5.76 10.92
N ARG A 349 -19.62 5.14 11.45
CA ARG A 349 -20.69 5.85 12.18
C ARG A 349 -20.13 6.59 13.39
N LEU A 350 -19.26 5.94 14.18
CA LEU A 350 -18.63 6.57 15.35
C LEU A 350 -17.75 7.77 14.96
N LEU A 351 -16.92 7.65 13.91
CA LEU A 351 -16.09 8.76 13.45
C LEU A 351 -16.90 9.96 12.98
N THR A 352 -18.08 9.73 12.41
CA THR A 352 -18.94 10.82 11.91
C THR A 352 -19.91 11.36 12.94
N GLY A 353 -19.86 10.86 14.17
CA GLY A 353 -20.72 11.30 15.27
C GLY A 353 -22.17 10.85 15.13
N ALA A 354 -22.45 9.80 14.34
CA ALA A 354 -23.79 9.25 14.24
C ALA A 354 -24.15 8.54 15.55
N GLN A 355 -25.10 9.10 16.30
CA GLN A 355 -25.56 8.60 17.61
C GLN A 355 -26.93 7.90 17.53
N SER A 356 -27.42 7.62 16.32
CA SER A 356 -28.75 7.07 16.13
C SER A 356 -28.95 5.78 16.93
N ALA A 357 -30.06 5.73 17.68
CA ALA A 357 -30.44 4.58 18.50
C ALA A 357 -30.64 3.30 17.66
N ASP A 358 -30.96 3.47 16.37
CA ASP A 358 -31.00 2.38 15.40
C ASP A 358 -29.60 2.15 14.81
N SER A 359 -29.01 0.97 15.04
CA SER A 359 -27.68 0.62 14.56
C SER A 359 -27.60 0.49 13.03
N ASP A 360 -28.73 0.26 12.37
CA ASP A 360 -28.80 -0.13 10.96
C ASP A 360 -29.00 1.08 10.05
N ILE A 361 -29.33 2.24 10.64
CA ILE A 361 -29.53 3.51 9.96
C ILE A 361 -28.39 4.47 10.32
N TRP A 362 -27.82 5.08 9.30
CA TRP A 362 -26.89 6.18 9.43
C TRP A 362 -27.50 7.43 8.80
N PRO A 363 -28.02 8.36 9.62
CA PRO A 363 -28.48 9.65 9.13
C PRO A 363 -27.30 10.51 8.69
N LEU A 364 -27.34 10.96 7.44
CA LEU A 364 -26.29 11.78 6.85
C LEU A 364 -26.58 13.25 7.13
N TYR A 365 -26.19 13.70 8.33
CA TYR A 365 -26.40 15.06 8.79
C TYR A 365 -25.62 16.10 7.97
N GLN A 366 -26.33 17.18 7.62
CA GLN A 366 -25.77 18.41 7.10
C GLN A 366 -26.09 19.54 8.06
N THR A 367 -25.10 20.39 8.31
CA THR A 367 -25.29 21.63 9.08
C THR A 367 -25.57 22.76 8.10
N HIS A 368 -26.69 23.45 8.30
CA HIS A 368 -26.98 24.69 7.61
C HIS A 368 -26.58 25.85 8.52
N ARG A 369 -25.68 26.71 8.05
CA ARG A 369 -25.32 27.96 8.74
C ARG A 369 -25.97 29.11 8.00
N TYR A 370 -26.85 29.84 8.68
CA TYR A 370 -27.44 31.08 8.16
C TYR A 370 -26.58 32.31 8.49
N ASP A 371 -25.73 32.20 9.50
CA ASP A 371 -24.78 33.24 9.93
C ASP A 371 -23.35 32.68 9.89
N THR A 372 -22.42 33.45 9.35
CA THR A 372 -20.99 33.12 9.27
C THR A 372 -20.33 33.04 10.66
N ASP A 373 -20.80 33.84 11.62
CA ASP A 373 -20.14 34.01 12.93
C ASP A 373 -20.70 33.09 14.03
N ALA A 374 -21.94 32.60 13.89
CA ALA A 374 -22.55 31.70 14.87
C ALA A 374 -22.30 30.21 14.55
N PRO A 375 -21.96 29.36 15.53
CA PRO A 375 -21.86 27.92 15.32
C PRO A 375 -23.25 27.34 14.96
N ALA A 376 -23.28 26.27 14.16
CA ALA A 376 -24.53 25.59 13.87
C ALA A 376 -25.09 24.97 15.16
N THR A 377 -26.37 25.21 15.44
CA THR A 377 -27.06 24.66 16.63
C THR A 377 -27.78 23.35 16.33
N ALA A 378 -28.09 23.08 15.06
CA ALA A 378 -28.74 21.85 14.62
C ALA A 378 -28.14 21.35 13.29
N ALA A 379 -28.24 20.03 13.09
CA ALA A 379 -27.95 19.38 11.82
C ALA A 379 -29.19 18.60 11.34
N VAL A 380 -29.47 18.62 10.05
CA VAL A 380 -30.61 17.92 9.46
C VAL A 380 -30.08 16.81 8.55
N ALA A 381 -30.62 15.61 8.65
CA ALA A 381 -30.25 14.51 7.77
C ALA A 381 -30.84 14.75 6.38
N GLY A 382 -29.97 14.98 5.39
CA GLY A 382 -30.39 15.13 3.98
C GLY A 382 -30.73 13.79 3.32
N ALA A 383 -30.18 12.70 3.84
CA ALA A 383 -30.41 11.34 3.38
C ALA A 383 -30.16 10.34 4.51
N LEU A 384 -30.72 9.13 4.36
CA LEU A 384 -30.44 8.00 5.23
C LEU A 384 -29.68 6.94 4.44
N LEU A 385 -28.59 6.46 5.02
CA LEU A 385 -27.87 5.29 4.53
C LEU A 385 -28.23 4.10 5.41
N ARG A 386 -28.51 2.94 4.81
CA ARG A 386 -28.69 1.68 5.55
C ARG A 386 -27.47 0.79 5.45
N ALA A 387 -27.28 -0.09 6.43
CA ALA A 387 -26.19 -1.08 6.40
C ALA A 387 -26.23 -1.96 5.13
N ASP A 388 -27.42 -2.31 4.65
CA ASP A 388 -27.62 -3.11 3.43
C ASP A 388 -27.47 -2.30 2.13
N ASP A 389 -27.37 -0.96 2.20
CA ASP A 389 -27.15 -0.11 1.03
C ASP A 389 -25.68 -0.09 0.57
N VAL A 390 -24.78 -0.72 1.33
CA VAL A 390 -23.33 -0.66 1.13
C VAL A 390 -22.71 -2.04 1.05
N THR A 391 -21.57 -2.13 0.37
CA THR A 391 -20.76 -3.34 0.31
C THR A 391 -19.30 -3.04 0.61
N VAL A 392 -18.61 -4.06 1.13
CA VAL A 392 -17.16 -4.04 1.26
C VAL A 392 -16.53 -5.03 0.30
N SER A 393 -15.43 -4.62 -0.31
CA SER A 393 -14.63 -5.49 -1.17
C SER A 393 -13.15 -5.15 -1.00
N VAL A 394 -12.28 -6.09 -1.33
CA VAL A 394 -10.85 -5.82 -1.51
C VAL A 394 -10.54 -5.80 -3.01
N PRO A 395 -9.53 -5.05 -3.45
CA PRO A 395 -9.11 -5.09 -4.84
C PRO A 395 -8.65 -6.49 -5.21
N THR A 396 -8.93 -6.90 -6.43
CA THR A 396 -8.49 -8.18 -7.00
C THR A 396 -7.76 -7.92 -8.31
N LEU A 397 -6.79 -8.77 -8.62
CA LEU A 397 -6.21 -8.79 -9.96
C LEU A 397 -7.17 -9.52 -10.92
N PRO A 398 -7.35 -9.01 -12.15
CA PRO A 398 -8.10 -9.73 -13.16
C PRO A 398 -7.27 -10.90 -13.71
N TRP A 399 -7.92 -11.89 -14.33
CA TRP A 399 -7.22 -12.88 -15.14
C TRP A 399 -6.63 -12.20 -16.39
N PRO A 400 -5.41 -12.55 -16.84
CA PRO A 400 -4.51 -13.60 -16.29
C PRO A 400 -3.60 -13.14 -15.16
N ALA A 401 -3.55 -11.85 -14.82
CA ALA A 401 -2.59 -11.32 -13.82
C ALA A 401 -2.69 -11.99 -12.44
N VAL A 402 -3.88 -12.43 -12.02
CA VAL A 402 -4.08 -13.14 -10.74
C VAL A 402 -3.27 -14.43 -10.62
N ASP A 403 -3.03 -15.13 -11.74
CA ASP A 403 -2.25 -16.38 -11.74
C ASP A 403 -0.74 -16.10 -11.81
N LEU A 404 -0.35 -14.89 -12.20
CA LEU A 404 1.04 -14.51 -12.45
C LEU A 404 1.67 -13.68 -11.34
N ILE A 405 0.86 -13.11 -10.44
CA ILE A 405 1.31 -12.18 -9.40
C ILE A 405 0.74 -12.60 -8.05
N GLU A 406 1.63 -12.82 -7.08
CA GLU A 406 1.27 -13.04 -5.67
C GLU A 406 0.70 -11.75 -5.04
N TYR A 407 -0.57 -11.47 -5.26
CA TYR A 407 -1.17 -10.22 -4.79
C TYR A 407 -1.69 -10.30 -3.35
N GLU A 408 -1.24 -9.37 -2.50
CA GLU A 408 -1.81 -9.13 -1.17
C GLU A 408 -2.52 -7.76 -1.14
N PRO A 409 -3.82 -7.70 -0.81
CA PRO A 409 -4.54 -6.44 -0.72
C PRO A 409 -4.00 -5.58 0.44
N SER A 410 -3.87 -4.27 0.19
CA SER A 410 -3.42 -3.29 1.20
C SER A 410 -4.52 -2.35 1.68
N TYR A 411 -5.71 -2.45 1.08
CA TYR A 411 -6.87 -1.66 1.41
C TYR A 411 -8.15 -2.41 1.07
N LEU A 412 -9.26 -1.95 1.62
CA LEU A 412 -10.60 -2.33 1.21
C LEU A 412 -11.36 -1.10 0.71
N THR A 413 -12.43 -1.35 -0.03
CA THR A 413 -13.37 -0.32 -0.48
C THR A 413 -14.71 -0.53 0.21
N PHE A 414 -15.27 0.56 0.72
CA PHE A 414 -16.63 0.63 1.24
C PHE A 414 -17.47 1.44 0.26
N THR A 415 -18.39 0.78 -0.43
CA THR A 415 -19.02 1.26 -1.67
C THR A 415 -20.52 1.25 -1.55
N LEU A 416 -21.18 2.31 -2.00
CA LEU A 416 -22.64 2.33 -2.14
C LEU A 416 -23.07 1.33 -3.22
N LEU A 417 -24.20 0.63 -3.04
CA LEU A 417 -24.77 -0.19 -4.10
C LEU A 417 -25.23 0.68 -5.29
N ALA A 418 -24.86 0.29 -6.51
CA ALA A 418 -25.15 1.07 -7.72
C ALA A 418 -26.66 1.34 -7.92
N GLU A 419 -27.51 0.39 -7.54
CA GLU A 419 -28.98 0.50 -7.61
C GLU A 419 -29.55 1.63 -6.73
N ARG A 420 -28.80 2.04 -5.72
CA ARG A 420 -29.18 3.11 -4.78
C ARG A 420 -28.66 4.47 -5.22
N TRP A 421 -27.78 4.51 -6.23
CA TRP A 421 -27.13 5.72 -6.70
C TRP A 421 -27.94 6.40 -7.81
N ARG A 422 -28.29 7.67 -7.63
CA ARG A 422 -29.04 8.46 -8.65
C ARG A 422 -28.17 9.23 -9.63
N GLY A 423 -26.86 9.30 -9.39
CA GLY A 423 -25.93 10.04 -10.26
C GLY A 423 -25.54 9.23 -11.48
N SER A 424 -26.39 9.18 -12.51
CA SER A 424 -26.11 8.44 -13.76
C SER A 424 -24.75 8.81 -14.38
N ASP A 425 -24.35 10.07 -14.21
CA ASP A 425 -23.15 10.64 -14.83
C ASP A 425 -21.96 10.73 -13.85
N GLN A 426 -22.15 10.29 -12.60
CA GLN A 426 -21.11 10.32 -11.56
C GLN A 426 -20.76 8.91 -11.08
N PRO A 427 -19.48 8.64 -10.77
CA PRO A 427 -19.10 7.35 -10.24
C PRO A 427 -19.78 7.09 -8.89
N VAL A 428 -20.13 5.83 -8.65
CA VAL A 428 -20.73 5.40 -7.39
C VAL A 428 -19.79 5.77 -6.22
N PRO A 429 -20.30 6.44 -5.16
CA PRO A 429 -19.49 6.82 -4.02
C PRO A 429 -18.76 5.61 -3.42
N THR A 430 -17.44 5.72 -3.33
CA THR A 430 -16.56 4.66 -2.82
C THR A 430 -15.54 5.26 -1.87
N LEU A 431 -15.50 4.76 -0.63
CA LEU A 431 -14.48 5.11 0.36
C LEU A 431 -13.39 4.03 0.36
N ARG A 432 -12.17 4.40 -0.02
CA ARG A 432 -10.99 3.56 0.22
C ARG A 432 -10.61 3.62 1.70
N ILE A 433 -10.51 2.46 2.35
CA ILE A 433 -10.06 2.29 3.73
C ILE A 433 -8.75 1.52 3.71
N ASP A 434 -7.66 2.24 3.91
CA ASP A 434 -6.31 1.71 4.12
C ASP A 434 -5.98 1.71 5.62
N LEU A 435 -4.79 1.21 5.98
CA LEU A 435 -4.37 1.16 7.37
C LEU A 435 -4.49 2.54 8.06
N PRO A 436 -3.96 3.66 7.53
CA PRO A 436 -4.12 4.97 8.18
C PRO A 436 -5.57 5.34 8.52
N VAL A 437 -6.52 5.14 7.60
CA VAL A 437 -7.94 5.37 7.89
C VAL A 437 -8.44 4.43 8.99
N TRP A 438 -8.14 3.13 8.88
CA TRP A 438 -8.57 2.14 9.87
C TRP A 438 -8.03 2.40 11.27
N ARG A 439 -6.80 2.90 11.39
CA ARG A 439 -6.19 3.28 12.67
C ARG A 439 -6.97 4.37 13.37
N GLU A 440 -7.36 5.41 12.64
CA GLU A 440 -8.17 6.50 13.21
C GLU A 440 -9.59 6.03 13.56
N LEU A 441 -10.21 5.22 12.70
CA LEU A 441 -11.49 4.59 12.98
C LEU A 441 -11.45 3.74 14.27
N SER A 442 -10.39 2.94 14.44
CA SER A 442 -10.19 2.10 15.61
C SER A 442 -9.92 2.91 16.88
N ARG A 443 -9.17 4.02 16.79
CA ARG A 443 -8.95 4.92 17.93
C ARG A 443 -10.23 5.58 18.40
N VAL A 444 -11.07 6.03 17.46
CA VAL A 444 -12.37 6.60 17.79
C VAL A 444 -13.28 5.55 18.43
N ALA A 445 -13.28 4.33 17.88
CA ALA A 445 -13.99 3.21 18.48
C ALA A 445 -13.49 2.87 19.90
N ALA A 446 -12.21 3.12 20.20
CA ALA A 446 -11.63 2.98 21.53
C ALA A 446 -11.87 4.19 22.45
N GLY A 447 -12.67 5.18 22.03
CA GLY A 447 -13.08 6.33 22.85
C GLY A 447 -12.32 7.64 22.59
N MET A 448 -11.43 7.68 21.58
CA MET A 448 -10.79 8.93 21.18
C MET A 448 -11.82 9.86 20.49
N PRO A 449 -11.92 11.14 20.86
CA PRO A 449 -12.86 12.04 20.18
C PRO A 449 -12.54 12.17 18.68
N ALA A 450 -13.57 12.08 17.83
CA ALA A 450 -13.43 12.14 16.37
C ALA A 450 -12.71 13.41 15.87
N ALA A 451 -12.79 14.52 16.61
CA ALA A 451 -12.11 15.78 16.33
C ALA A 451 -10.57 15.65 16.29
N TYR A 452 -9.99 14.62 16.92
CA TYR A 452 -8.55 14.37 16.89
C TYR A 452 -8.09 13.48 15.74
N ALA A 453 -9.01 12.95 14.92
CA ALA A 453 -8.62 12.23 13.71
C ALA A 453 -7.90 13.18 12.74
N SER A 454 -6.94 12.65 12.00
CA SER A 454 -6.13 13.47 11.07
C SER A 454 -7.00 14.20 10.03
N GLU A 455 -6.55 15.38 9.61
CA GLU A 455 -7.22 16.18 8.57
C GLU A 455 -7.41 15.40 7.27
N GLU A 456 -6.44 14.55 6.91
CA GLU A 456 -6.54 13.72 5.71
C GLU A 456 -7.70 12.72 5.80
N VAL A 457 -7.84 12.02 6.94
CA VAL A 457 -8.93 11.06 7.17
C VAL A 457 -10.27 11.79 7.22
N GLN A 458 -10.35 12.90 7.93
CA GLN A 458 -11.54 13.75 7.99
C GLN A 458 -11.98 14.22 6.60
N ARG A 459 -11.03 14.65 5.76
CA ARG A 459 -11.30 15.06 4.37
C ARG A 459 -11.80 13.90 3.51
N ARG A 460 -11.18 12.71 3.60
CA ARG A 460 -11.58 11.51 2.83
C ARG A 460 -12.98 11.04 3.20
N VAL A 461 -13.26 10.90 4.50
CA VAL A 461 -14.57 10.47 5.01
C VAL A 461 -15.63 11.54 4.76
N GLY A 462 -15.29 12.83 4.95
CA GLY A 462 -16.17 13.95 4.66
C GLY A 462 -16.56 14.06 3.18
N ALA A 463 -15.61 13.86 2.26
CA ALA A 463 -15.89 13.85 0.82
C ALA A 463 -16.81 12.69 0.43
N PHE A 464 -16.58 11.49 0.97
CA PHE A 464 -17.47 10.35 0.78
C PHE A 464 -18.88 10.64 1.30
N ARG A 465 -19.00 11.18 2.52
CA ARG A 465 -20.30 11.56 3.11
C ARG A 465 -21.02 12.60 2.26
N SER A 466 -20.32 13.62 1.79
CA SER A 466 -20.90 14.65 0.92
C SER A 466 -21.44 14.06 -0.37
N ALA A 467 -20.69 13.14 -1.01
CA ALA A 467 -21.15 12.47 -2.22
C ALA A 467 -22.42 11.63 -1.97
N LEU A 468 -22.48 10.91 -0.85
CA LEU A 468 -23.67 10.15 -0.45
C LEU A 468 -24.89 11.07 -0.27
N THR A 469 -24.76 12.19 0.44
CA THR A 469 -25.90 13.08 0.68
C THR A 469 -26.43 13.72 -0.61
N THR A 470 -25.57 13.95 -1.61
CA THR A 470 -26.00 14.53 -2.89
C THR A 470 -26.75 13.53 -3.78
N GLY A 471 -26.35 12.25 -3.81
CA GLY A 471 -26.91 11.30 -4.77
C GLY A 471 -27.82 10.20 -4.20
N LEU A 472 -28.01 10.13 -2.89
CA LEU A 472 -29.06 9.30 -2.29
C LEU A 472 -30.44 9.99 -2.37
N PRO A 473 -31.54 9.23 -2.46
CA PRO A 473 -32.87 9.78 -2.31
C PRO A 473 -33.03 10.54 -0.99
N PRO A 474 -33.65 11.73 -0.98
CA PRO A 474 -34.14 12.31 0.26
C PRO A 474 -35.22 11.40 0.86
N THR A 475 -35.29 11.35 2.18
CA THR A 475 -36.35 10.62 2.87
C THR A 475 -37.64 11.42 2.84
N ALA A 476 -38.62 10.94 2.07
CA ALA A 476 -39.89 11.64 1.87
C ALA A 476 -40.75 11.72 3.16
N ASP A 477 -40.59 10.76 4.07
CA ASP A 477 -41.56 10.55 5.15
C ASP A 477 -41.05 11.02 6.53
N ARG A 478 -39.72 11.10 6.69
CA ARG A 478 -39.06 11.40 7.97
C ARG A 478 -37.85 12.31 7.77
N VAL A 479 -37.77 13.37 8.56
CA VAL A 479 -36.63 14.29 8.62
C VAL A 479 -35.97 14.13 9.98
N TRP A 480 -34.73 13.64 10.00
CA TRP A 480 -33.98 13.49 11.24
C TRP A 480 -33.23 14.79 11.56
N VAL A 481 -33.30 15.23 12.80
CA VAL A 481 -32.67 16.45 13.30
C VAL A 481 -31.79 16.09 14.49
N LEU A 482 -30.53 16.48 14.43
CA LEU A 482 -29.56 16.34 15.52
C LEU A 482 -29.35 17.72 16.16
N ASN A 483 -29.61 17.82 17.46
CA ASN A 483 -29.23 18.96 18.26
C ASN A 483 -27.74 18.86 18.59
N LEU A 484 -26.94 19.83 18.13
CA LEU A 484 -25.48 19.78 18.28
C LEU A 484 -25.01 20.19 19.69
N GLU A 485 -25.85 20.86 20.47
CA GLU A 485 -25.55 21.25 21.85
C GLU A 485 -25.82 20.10 22.82
N THR A 486 -26.93 19.38 22.64
CA THR A 486 -27.35 18.31 23.55
C THR A 486 -26.97 16.91 23.07
N GLY A 487 -26.65 16.76 21.78
CA GLY A 487 -26.46 15.46 21.13
C GLY A 487 -27.76 14.67 20.94
N ALA A 488 -28.91 15.25 21.23
CA ALA A 488 -30.21 14.60 21.08
C ALA A 488 -30.59 14.48 19.59
N GLU A 489 -31.03 13.29 19.20
CA GLU A 489 -31.48 12.97 17.86
C GLU A 489 -33.00 12.78 17.87
N GLU A 490 -33.71 13.59 17.09
CA GLU A 490 -35.17 13.56 16.94
C GLU A 490 -35.53 13.32 15.47
N TYR A 491 -36.73 12.80 15.20
CA TYR A 491 -37.24 12.78 13.83
C TYR A 491 -38.64 13.38 13.74
N VAL A 492 -38.85 14.08 12.64
CA VAL A 492 -40.12 14.71 12.29
C VAL A 492 -40.74 13.91 11.15
N ARG A 493 -41.96 13.41 11.34
CA ARG A 493 -42.71 12.75 10.28
C ARG A 493 -43.55 13.78 9.54
N LEU A 494 -43.41 13.84 8.21
CA LEU A 494 -44.28 14.60 7.34
C LEU A 494 -45.54 13.76 7.08
N VAL A 495 -46.69 14.25 7.52
CA VAL A 495 -47.98 13.61 7.24
C VAL A 495 -48.80 14.54 6.36
N GLN A 496 -49.14 14.09 5.16
CA GLN A 496 -50.07 14.79 4.30
C GLN A 496 -51.49 14.57 4.84
N ALA A 497 -52.14 15.63 5.28
CA ALA A 497 -53.53 15.63 5.67
C ALA A 497 -54.44 15.45 4.44
N THR A 498 -55.65 14.95 4.68
CA THR A 498 -56.66 14.66 3.64
C THR A 498 -57.10 15.88 2.82
N ASP A 499 -56.79 17.10 3.28
CA ASP A 499 -57.03 18.37 2.59
C ASP A 499 -55.84 18.87 1.76
N GLY A 500 -54.74 18.09 1.71
CA GLY A 500 -53.52 18.42 0.98
C GLY A 500 -52.51 19.26 1.77
N GLN A 501 -52.78 19.64 3.02
CA GLN A 501 -51.81 20.31 3.89
C GLN A 501 -50.81 19.30 4.50
N PHE A 502 -49.57 19.71 4.74
CA PHE A 502 -48.57 18.89 5.44
C PHE A 502 -48.52 19.27 6.92
N THR A 503 -48.68 18.28 7.80
CA THR A 503 -48.56 18.44 9.25
C THR A 503 -47.30 17.72 9.74
N TYR A 504 -46.54 18.40 10.61
CA TYR A 504 -45.35 17.84 11.25
C TYR A 504 -45.74 17.10 12.53
N LEU A 505 -45.41 15.81 12.63
CA LEU A 505 -45.50 15.06 13.88
C LEU A 505 -44.09 14.87 14.44
N PHE A 506 -43.84 15.49 15.60
CA PHE A 506 -42.61 15.31 16.35
C PHE A 506 -42.68 14.01 17.15
N HIS A 507 -41.70 13.14 16.95
CA HIS A 507 -41.52 11.95 17.79
C HIS A 507 -40.22 12.13 18.58
N THR A 508 -40.36 12.10 19.91
CA THR A 508 -39.25 12.06 20.87
C THR A 508 -38.71 10.66 21.05
#